data_AF-A0A7L8UGS0-F1
#
_entry.id   AF-A0A7L8UGS0-F1
#
_cell.length_a   1.000
_cell.length_b   1.000
_cell.length_c   1.000
_cell.angle_alpha   90.00
_cell.angle_beta   90.00
_cell.angle_gamma   90.00
#
_symmetry.space_group_name_H-M   'P 1'
#
loop_
_entity.id
_entity.type
_entity.pdbx_description
1 polymer ?
#
loop_
_entity_poly.entity_id
_entity_poly.type
_entity_poly.pdbx_seq_one_letter_code
_entity_poly.pdbx_strand_id
1 'polypeptide(L)'
;MKKLIVLFLAVTIWSCSNEEQVNTDVPTAAVTSESVLEGKVLSFKNEESFVKEYSSLAALQSEELKKWVSSKGLVSLLNVPTESVEMEGDVIPESKVIYSDALKSVLNSESKVKIAGKVLWLNERNFYLLSENEINKSSEELLNEKDKLQVYGQLLSISKSEKSLTSRSVLPNENRIKTFSSEEMNVSGSRLRHVVDLYNETIVLNDAIQTSKMFLRSTLQYRSCSTFRCTWKEAFNLRNVISNFCECTSGGWSLISNISTINGVTGTQTYLISSWRLLPAPAHPDILYTNFIISGPITCSIVGASVPGVSIDLSWY
;
A
#
# COMPACT_ATOMS: atom_id res chain seq x y z
N MET A 1 68.26 15.58 8.69
CA MET A 1 68.15 17.05 8.61
C MET A 1 68.40 17.50 7.17
N LYS A 2 67.37 17.99 6.47
CA LYS A 2 67.36 19.07 5.45
C LYS A 2 66.06 18.93 4.63
N LYS A 3 65.18 19.92 4.82
CA LYS A 3 63.96 20.20 4.03
C LYS A 3 64.34 20.95 2.75
N LEU A 4 63.38 21.03 1.79
CA LEU A 4 63.22 21.93 0.62
C LEU A 4 62.94 21.08 -0.64
N ILE A 5 61.94 21.29 -1.51
CA ILE A 5 61.16 22.47 -1.93
C ILE A 5 59.80 22.02 -2.50
N VAL A 6 58.76 22.77 -2.16
CA VAL A 6 57.50 22.92 -2.91
C VAL A 6 57.67 24.15 -3.81
N LEU A 7 57.46 24.05 -5.14
CA LEU A 7 56.83 25.10 -5.95
C LEU A 7 56.63 24.69 -7.43
N PHE A 8 55.37 24.74 -7.86
CA PHE A 8 54.85 25.32 -9.12
C PHE A 8 55.32 24.83 -10.51
N LEU A 9 54.34 24.37 -11.32
CA LEU A 9 53.92 24.95 -12.62
C LEU A 9 52.72 24.12 -13.14
N ALA A 10 51.48 24.59 -13.01
CA ALA A 10 50.78 25.55 -13.88
C ALA A 10 50.53 25.03 -15.31
N VAL A 11 49.30 24.62 -15.62
CA VAL A 11 48.55 25.11 -16.81
C VAL A 11 47.05 25.14 -16.45
N THR A 12 46.58 26.37 -16.29
CA THR A 12 45.20 26.88 -16.28
C THR A 12 44.52 26.78 -17.65
N ILE A 13 43.22 27.17 -17.69
CA ILE A 13 42.38 27.63 -18.84
C ILE A 13 41.45 26.50 -19.35
N TRP A 14 40.11 26.57 -19.44
CA TRP A 14 39.06 27.61 -19.39
C TRP A 14 37.76 26.92 -18.91
N SER A 15 36.96 27.42 -17.97
CA SER A 15 36.01 28.55 -18.01
C SER A 15 34.85 28.42 -19.01
N CYS A 16 33.63 28.28 -18.47
CA CYS A 16 32.36 28.97 -18.85
C CYS A 16 31.30 28.50 -17.83
N SER A 17 30.96 29.31 -16.82
CA SER A 17 29.97 30.40 -16.88
C SER A 17 28.52 29.91 -17.03
N ASN A 18 27.78 29.89 -15.92
CA ASN A 18 26.69 30.85 -15.72
C ASN A 18 26.23 30.84 -14.26
N GLU A 19 26.26 32.02 -13.64
CA GLU A 19 25.40 32.39 -12.53
C GLU A 19 23.98 32.60 -13.08
N GLU A 20 22.98 31.96 -12.49
CA GLU A 20 21.61 32.45 -12.51
C GLU A 20 20.93 32.13 -11.17
N GLN A 21 20.10 33.06 -10.74
CA GLN A 21 19.62 33.26 -9.39
C GLN A 21 18.78 32.11 -8.82
N VAL A 22 19.07 31.81 -7.55
CA VAL A 22 18.12 31.56 -6.45
C VAL A 22 16.65 31.42 -6.89
N ASN A 23 16.19 30.19 -6.98
CA ASN A 23 14.86 29.83 -6.50
C ASN A 23 15.01 28.73 -5.45
N THR A 24 14.52 29.02 -4.27
CA THR A 24 14.52 28.15 -3.10
C THR A 24 13.51 27.04 -3.33
N ASP A 25 13.90 26.00 -4.06
CA ASP A 25 13.16 24.74 -4.04
C ASP A 25 13.52 23.98 -2.76
N VAL A 26 12.52 23.92 -1.90
CA VAL A 26 12.41 23.05 -0.73
C VAL A 26 13.01 21.68 -1.08
N PRO A 27 13.91 21.10 -0.25
CA PRO A 27 14.38 19.75 -0.51
C PRO A 27 13.21 18.80 -0.30
N THR A 28 12.60 18.35 -1.40
CA THR A 28 11.84 17.12 -1.44
C THR A 28 12.75 16.05 -0.86
N ALA A 29 12.37 15.49 0.30
CA ALA A 29 13.12 14.45 0.97
C ALA A 29 13.48 13.38 -0.07
N ALA A 30 14.76 13.29 -0.44
CA ALA A 30 15.24 12.23 -1.29
C ALA A 30 14.93 10.93 -0.57
N VAL A 31 13.99 10.15 -1.11
CA VAL A 31 13.70 8.80 -0.62
C VAL A 31 15.01 8.04 -0.74
N THR A 32 15.69 7.85 0.38
CA THR A 32 16.91 7.05 0.44
C THR A 32 16.47 5.61 0.20
N SER A 33 16.69 5.15 -1.03
CA SER A 33 16.35 3.81 -1.48
C SER A 33 17.14 2.77 -0.69
N GLU A 34 16.46 1.93 0.08
CA GLU A 34 17.11 0.86 0.86
C GLU A 34 17.13 -0.47 0.11
N SER A 35 16.25 -0.63 -0.88
CA SER A 35 16.20 -1.79 -1.76
C SER A 35 17.16 -1.68 -2.94
N VAL A 36 17.69 -2.81 -3.39
CA VAL A 36 18.41 -2.94 -4.67
C VAL A 36 17.68 -3.94 -5.57
N LEU A 37 17.59 -3.67 -6.87
CA LEU A 37 17.05 -4.66 -7.81
C LEU A 37 18.11 -5.74 -8.08
N GLU A 38 17.84 -6.96 -7.61
CA GLU A 38 18.67 -8.14 -7.86
C GLU A 38 17.97 -9.05 -8.87
N GLY A 39 18.41 -9.02 -10.13
CA GLY A 39 17.72 -9.70 -11.22
C GLY A 39 16.33 -9.10 -11.47
N LYS A 40 15.27 -9.85 -11.15
CA LYS A 40 13.86 -9.42 -11.32
C LYS A 40 13.14 -9.19 -9.98
N VAL A 41 13.87 -9.14 -8.87
CA VAL A 41 13.29 -9.08 -7.52
C VAL A 41 13.97 -7.94 -6.75
N LEU A 42 13.17 -7.13 -6.03
CA LEU A 42 13.73 -6.17 -5.10
C LEU A 42 14.29 -6.88 -3.86
N SER A 43 15.52 -6.51 -3.50
CA SER A 43 16.29 -7.08 -2.41
C SER A 43 16.47 -6.04 -1.30
N PHE A 44 16.09 -6.44 -0.09
CA PHE A 44 16.22 -5.67 1.14
C PHE A 44 17.24 -6.36 2.04
N LYS A 45 18.12 -5.55 2.64
CA LYS A 45 19.20 -6.05 3.51
C LYS A 45 18.65 -6.85 4.69
N ASN A 46 17.56 -6.40 5.28
CA ASN A 46 16.89 -7.00 6.43
C ASN A 46 15.41 -6.58 6.50
N GLU A 47 14.65 -7.16 7.42
CA GLU A 47 13.24 -6.84 7.66
C GLU A 47 13.01 -5.36 8.00
N GLU A 48 13.92 -4.74 8.76
CA GLU A 48 13.86 -3.32 9.10
C GLU A 48 13.88 -2.43 7.86
N SER A 49 14.81 -2.70 6.93
CA SER A 49 14.91 -1.94 5.68
C SER A 49 13.70 -2.11 4.78
N PHE A 50 13.14 -3.33 4.75
CA PHE A 50 11.88 -3.61 4.06
C PHE A 50 10.73 -2.78 4.66
N VAL A 51 10.56 -2.80 5.98
CA VAL A 51 9.49 -2.06 6.68
C VAL A 51 9.61 -0.56 6.48
N LYS A 52 10.82 -0.01 6.53
CA LYS A 52 11.06 1.42 6.38
C LYS A 52 10.70 1.90 4.98
N GLU A 53 11.14 1.19 3.95
CA GLU A 53 10.81 1.54 2.56
C GLU A 53 9.33 1.32 2.28
N TYR A 54 8.76 0.17 2.66
CA TYR A 54 7.32 -0.09 2.58
C TYR A 54 6.49 1.01 3.28
N SER A 55 6.90 1.44 4.48
CA SER A 55 6.19 2.50 5.22
C SER A 55 6.30 3.87 4.55
N SER A 56 7.43 4.15 3.91
CA SER A 56 7.60 5.38 3.12
C SER A 56 6.69 5.36 1.89
N LEU A 57 6.59 4.21 1.21
CA LEU A 57 5.71 4.02 0.06
C LEU A 57 4.23 4.09 0.45
N ALA A 58 3.84 3.57 1.62
CA ALA A 58 2.46 3.63 2.11
C ALA A 58 1.93 5.06 2.25
N ALA A 59 2.81 6.07 2.40
CA ALA A 59 2.42 7.47 2.48
C ALA A 59 2.28 8.16 1.09
N LEU A 60 2.73 7.50 0.02
CA LEU A 60 2.72 8.05 -1.34
C LEU A 60 1.39 7.83 -2.05
N GLN A 61 1.04 8.76 -2.94
CA GLN A 61 -0.11 8.61 -3.82
C GLN A 61 0.21 7.71 -5.03
N SER A 62 -0.83 7.21 -5.71
CA SER A 62 -0.69 6.28 -6.84
C SER A 62 0.33 6.72 -7.91
N GLU A 63 0.34 8.01 -8.30
CA GLU A 63 1.28 8.50 -9.31
C GLU A 63 2.73 8.58 -8.82
N GLU A 64 2.94 8.86 -7.54
CA GLU A 64 4.27 8.86 -6.92
C GLU A 64 4.80 7.43 -6.77
N LEU A 65 3.92 6.47 -6.42
CA LEU A 65 4.24 5.05 -6.40
C LEU A 65 4.65 4.55 -7.79
N LYS A 66 3.90 4.90 -8.85
CA LYS A 66 4.28 4.54 -10.23
C LYS A 66 5.63 5.12 -10.63
N LYS A 67 5.92 6.38 -10.28
CA LYS A 67 7.23 6.99 -10.50
C LYS A 67 8.34 6.26 -9.75
N TRP A 68 8.11 5.88 -8.50
CA TRP A 68 9.05 5.10 -7.70
C TRP A 68 9.30 3.71 -8.31
N VAL A 69 8.26 2.98 -8.69
CA VAL A 69 8.39 1.66 -9.35
C VAL A 69 9.21 1.80 -10.64
N SER A 70 8.93 2.84 -11.42
CA SER A 70 9.62 3.11 -12.68
C SER A 70 11.10 3.44 -12.44
N SER A 71 11.44 4.20 -11.40
CA SER A 71 12.83 4.54 -11.06
C SER A 71 13.63 3.31 -10.57
N LYS A 72 12.96 2.29 -10.04
CA LYS A 72 13.57 1.00 -9.68
C LYS A 72 13.79 0.08 -10.88
N GLY A 73 13.16 0.33 -12.02
CA GLY A 73 13.16 -0.59 -13.16
C GLY A 73 12.45 -1.93 -12.87
N LEU A 74 11.62 -1.98 -11.83
CA LEU A 74 10.90 -3.19 -11.43
C LEU A 74 9.63 -3.36 -12.26
N VAL A 75 9.42 -4.55 -12.82
CA VAL A 75 8.08 -4.97 -13.28
C VAL A 75 7.29 -5.38 -12.05
N SER A 76 6.57 -4.42 -11.47
CA SER A 76 5.88 -4.55 -10.18
C SER A 76 4.48 -5.16 -10.29
N LEU A 77 4.03 -5.84 -9.24
CA LEU A 77 2.65 -6.28 -9.06
C LEU A 77 1.64 -5.11 -9.15
N LEU A 78 2.06 -3.88 -8.80
CA LEU A 78 1.21 -2.68 -8.92
C LEU A 78 0.74 -2.45 -10.35
N ASN A 79 1.59 -2.80 -11.33
CA ASN A 79 1.34 -2.56 -12.75
C ASN A 79 0.71 -3.76 -13.46
N VAL A 80 0.51 -4.89 -12.77
CA VAL A 80 -0.20 -6.03 -13.32
C VAL A 80 -1.68 -5.66 -13.38
N PRO A 81 -2.30 -5.62 -14.58
CA PRO A 81 -3.72 -5.40 -14.69
C PRO A 81 -4.42 -6.44 -13.83
N THR A 82 -5.12 -5.99 -12.80
CA THR A 82 -6.09 -6.88 -12.16
C THR A 82 -7.12 -7.11 -13.25
N GLU A 83 -7.23 -8.34 -13.77
CA GLU A 83 -8.33 -8.67 -14.67
C GLU A 83 -9.58 -8.07 -14.03
N SER A 84 -10.30 -7.25 -14.80
CA SER A 84 -11.47 -6.53 -14.29
C SER A 84 -12.54 -7.56 -13.96
N VAL A 85 -12.39 -8.23 -12.83
CA VAL A 85 -13.36 -9.16 -12.29
C VAL A 85 -14.62 -8.33 -12.14
N GLU A 86 -15.63 -8.66 -12.93
CA GLU A 86 -16.95 -8.08 -12.82
C GLU A 86 -17.31 -8.07 -11.34
N MET A 87 -17.50 -6.88 -10.76
CA MET A 87 -17.88 -6.78 -9.36
C MET A 87 -19.35 -7.16 -9.27
N GLU A 88 -19.58 -8.45 -9.22
CA GLU A 88 -20.88 -9.06 -9.01
C GLU A 88 -21.27 -8.89 -7.55
N GLY A 89 -21.77 -7.72 -7.18
CA GLY A 89 -22.32 -7.45 -5.86
C GLY A 89 -22.15 -6.01 -5.38
N ASP A 90 -22.98 -5.61 -4.42
CA ASP A 90 -22.85 -4.33 -3.73
C ASP A 90 -21.69 -4.30 -2.71
N VAL A 91 -21.13 -5.48 -2.38
CA VAL A 91 -20.14 -5.68 -1.31
C VAL A 91 -19.02 -6.59 -1.81
N ILE A 92 -17.77 -6.22 -1.57
CA ILE A 92 -16.63 -7.10 -1.81
C ILE A 92 -16.72 -8.28 -0.82
N PRO A 93 -16.59 -9.54 -1.27
CA PRO A 93 -16.58 -10.68 -0.34
C PRO A 93 -15.49 -10.47 0.71
N GLU A 94 -15.81 -10.67 1.99
CA GLU A 94 -14.85 -10.52 3.09
C GLU A 94 -13.63 -11.47 2.97
N SER A 95 -13.74 -12.50 2.13
CA SER A 95 -12.66 -13.41 1.77
C SER A 95 -11.66 -12.84 0.76
N LYS A 96 -12.01 -11.77 0.02
CA LYS A 96 -11.14 -11.17 -0.99
C LYS A 96 -9.95 -10.51 -0.29
N VAL A 97 -8.74 -10.89 -0.69
CA VAL A 97 -7.54 -10.23 -0.18
C VAL A 97 -7.31 -8.95 -0.98
N ILE A 98 -7.15 -7.82 -0.28
CA ILE A 98 -6.76 -6.54 -0.86
C ILE A 98 -5.36 -6.23 -0.32
N TYR A 99 -4.41 -6.01 -1.22
CA TYR A 99 -3.09 -5.50 -0.88
C TYR A 99 -3.04 -4.00 -1.08
N SER A 100 -2.33 -3.30 -0.19
CA SER A 100 -2.02 -1.90 -0.40
C SER A 100 -1.19 -1.70 -1.66
N ASP A 101 -1.34 -0.54 -2.30
CA ASP A 101 -0.55 -0.22 -3.49
C ASP A 101 0.95 -0.16 -3.15
N ALA A 102 1.31 0.20 -1.91
CA ALA A 102 2.67 0.16 -1.40
C ALA A 102 3.25 -1.27 -1.33
N LEU A 103 2.47 -2.24 -0.84
CA LEU A 103 2.91 -3.64 -0.83
C LEU A 103 3.06 -4.17 -2.26
N LYS A 104 2.12 -3.84 -3.15
CA LYS A 104 2.23 -4.20 -4.57
C LYS A 104 3.47 -3.57 -5.21
N SER A 105 3.84 -2.34 -4.86
CA SER A 105 5.02 -1.67 -5.39
C SER A 105 6.32 -2.42 -5.10
N VAL A 106 6.49 -2.98 -3.92
CA VAL A 106 7.73 -3.68 -3.53
C VAL A 106 7.82 -5.11 -4.08
N LEU A 107 6.70 -5.68 -4.51
CA LEU A 107 6.62 -7.01 -5.10
C LEU A 107 6.79 -6.94 -6.62
N ASN A 108 7.52 -7.89 -7.19
CA ASN A 108 7.54 -8.05 -8.65
C ASN A 108 6.21 -8.60 -9.18
N SER A 109 6.07 -8.72 -10.50
CA SER A 109 4.84 -9.21 -11.16
C SER A 109 4.42 -10.63 -10.76
N GLU A 110 5.35 -11.44 -10.25
CA GLU A 110 5.11 -12.80 -9.73
C GLU A 110 4.89 -12.79 -8.20
N SER A 111 4.65 -11.63 -7.60
CA SER A 111 4.46 -11.45 -6.16
C SER A 111 5.67 -11.86 -5.30
N LYS A 112 6.89 -11.65 -5.80
CA LYS A 112 8.14 -12.00 -5.09
C LYS A 112 8.91 -10.79 -4.58
N VAL A 113 9.59 -10.96 -3.45
CA VAL A 113 10.52 -10.01 -2.83
C VAL A 113 11.67 -10.76 -2.15
N LYS A 114 12.85 -10.15 -2.03
CA LYS A 114 13.99 -10.73 -1.31
C LYS A 114 14.26 -9.92 -0.04
N ILE A 115 14.28 -10.57 1.11
CA ILE A 115 14.50 -9.94 2.43
C ILE A 115 15.53 -10.77 3.19
N ALA A 116 16.59 -10.13 3.70
CA ALA A 116 17.65 -10.81 4.46
C ALA A 116 18.24 -12.02 3.71
N GLY A 117 18.40 -11.88 2.38
CA GLY A 117 18.90 -12.96 1.51
C GLY A 117 17.86 -14.01 1.11
N LYS A 118 16.69 -14.05 1.71
CA LYS A 118 15.62 -15.03 1.45
C LYS A 118 14.65 -14.49 0.39
N VAL A 119 14.36 -15.28 -0.63
CA VAL A 119 13.31 -14.94 -1.61
C VAL A 119 11.98 -15.44 -1.06
N LEU A 120 11.03 -14.51 -0.95
CA LEU A 120 9.68 -14.77 -0.45
C LEU A 120 8.70 -14.60 -1.59
N TRP A 121 7.71 -15.49 -1.64
CA TRP A 121 6.56 -15.41 -2.54
C TRP A 121 5.31 -15.12 -1.74
N LEU A 122 4.66 -13.99 -2.02
CA LEU A 122 3.36 -13.68 -1.47
C LEU A 122 2.28 -14.37 -2.28
N ASN A 123 1.54 -15.26 -1.64
CA ASN A 123 0.32 -15.82 -2.20
C ASN A 123 -0.79 -15.82 -1.16
N GLU A 124 -1.92 -15.22 -1.53
CA GLU A 124 -3.05 -14.93 -0.64
C GLU A 124 -2.60 -14.16 0.62
N ARG A 125 -2.40 -14.86 1.73
CA ARG A 125 -2.01 -14.26 3.01
C ARG A 125 -0.63 -14.67 3.47
N ASN A 126 0.05 -15.56 2.76
CA ASN A 126 1.27 -16.17 3.25
C ASN A 126 2.46 -15.71 2.42
N PHE A 127 3.56 -15.39 3.11
CA PHE A 127 4.88 -15.28 2.53
C PHE A 127 5.55 -16.65 2.63
N TYR A 128 5.63 -17.35 1.50
CA TYR A 128 6.32 -18.63 1.40
C TYR A 128 7.81 -18.41 1.13
N LEU A 129 8.65 -19.14 1.84
CA LEU A 129 10.09 -19.17 1.58
C LEU A 129 10.36 -20.01 0.33
N LEU A 130 11.05 -19.42 -0.65
CA LEU A 130 11.48 -20.13 -1.85
C LEU A 130 12.92 -20.61 -1.72
N SER A 131 13.15 -21.87 -2.06
CA SER A 131 14.46 -22.46 -2.29
C SER A 131 15.00 -22.12 -3.69
N GLU A 132 16.28 -22.37 -3.94
CA GLU A 132 16.95 -21.96 -5.19
C GLU A 132 16.27 -22.48 -6.47
N ASN A 133 15.75 -23.71 -6.43
CA ASN A 133 15.00 -24.32 -7.53
C ASN A 133 13.59 -23.75 -7.72
N GLU A 134 13.06 -23.02 -6.75
CA GLU A 134 11.71 -22.43 -6.79
C GLU A 134 11.73 -20.95 -7.18
N ILE A 135 12.86 -20.25 -6.99
CA ILE A 135 12.99 -18.80 -7.26
C ILE A 135 12.56 -18.44 -8.70
N ASN A 136 12.87 -19.29 -9.68
CA ASN A 136 12.60 -19.02 -11.10
C ASN A 136 11.25 -19.54 -11.59
N LYS A 137 10.48 -20.25 -10.77
CA LYS A 137 9.15 -20.77 -11.12
C LYS A 137 8.12 -19.66 -11.27
N SER A 138 7.15 -19.81 -12.15
CA SER A 138 6.00 -18.90 -12.26
C SER A 138 5.06 -19.01 -11.06
N SER A 139 4.17 -18.04 -10.89
CA SER A 139 3.12 -18.10 -9.86
C SER A 139 2.23 -19.35 -10.00
N GLU A 140 1.94 -19.79 -11.23
CA GLU A 140 1.15 -21.01 -11.49
C GLU A 140 1.90 -22.29 -11.07
N GLU A 141 3.19 -22.37 -11.35
CA GLU A 141 4.04 -23.49 -10.93
C GLU A 141 4.14 -23.55 -9.39
N LEU A 142 4.29 -22.40 -8.73
CA LEU A 142 4.34 -22.31 -7.27
C LEU A 142 3.01 -22.65 -6.61
N LEU A 143 1.88 -22.32 -7.23
CA LEU A 143 0.55 -22.71 -6.74
C LEU A 143 0.38 -24.23 -6.64
N ASN A 144 0.93 -24.99 -7.59
CA ASN A 144 0.87 -26.46 -7.59
C ASN A 144 1.74 -27.11 -6.50
N GLU A 145 2.66 -26.36 -5.91
CA GLU A 145 3.57 -26.84 -4.87
C GLU A 145 3.39 -26.12 -3.52
N LYS A 146 2.43 -25.20 -3.44
CA LYS A 146 2.11 -24.36 -2.27
C LYS A 146 2.18 -25.11 -0.94
N ASP A 147 1.55 -26.29 -0.87
CA ASP A 147 1.44 -27.06 0.38
C ASP A 147 2.76 -27.67 0.86
N LYS A 148 3.80 -27.66 0.03
CA LYS A 148 5.16 -28.10 0.36
C LYS A 148 6.07 -26.95 0.78
N LEU A 149 5.67 -25.71 0.51
CA LEU A 149 6.48 -24.53 0.78
C LEU A 149 6.38 -24.15 2.27
N GLN A 150 7.53 -23.78 2.85
CA GLN A 150 7.57 -23.29 4.22
C GLN A 150 6.97 -21.87 4.30
N VAL A 151 6.02 -21.66 5.20
CA VAL A 151 5.52 -20.31 5.53
C VAL A 151 6.59 -19.59 6.37
N TYR A 152 7.10 -18.47 5.86
CA TYR A 152 8.04 -17.58 6.57
C TYR A 152 7.34 -16.43 7.30
N GLY A 153 6.19 -16.03 6.78
CA GLY A 153 5.45 -14.88 7.26
C GLY A 153 4.03 -14.86 6.73
N GLN A 154 3.26 -13.87 7.18
CA GLN A 154 1.85 -13.75 6.84
C GLN A 154 1.37 -12.30 6.87
N LEU A 155 0.37 -12.01 6.05
CA LEU A 155 -0.49 -10.84 6.12
C LEU A 155 -1.69 -11.19 7.02
N LEU A 156 -1.71 -10.63 8.22
CA LEU A 156 -2.80 -10.86 9.16
C LEU A 156 -4.02 -10.00 8.78
N SER A 157 -5.10 -10.68 8.40
CA SER A 157 -6.47 -10.16 8.33
C SER A 157 -7.40 -11.36 8.25
N ILE A 158 -7.85 -11.92 9.39
CA ILE A 158 -8.56 -13.22 9.34
C ILE A 158 -9.83 -13.24 10.18
N SER A 159 -10.92 -13.44 9.47
CA SER A 159 -12.03 -14.27 9.94
C SER A 159 -11.87 -15.69 9.42
N LYS A 160 -12.01 -16.65 10.34
CA LYS A 160 -11.74 -18.10 10.23
C LYS A 160 -10.27 -18.50 10.27
N SER A 161 -9.65 -18.32 11.43
CA SER A 161 -8.64 -19.26 11.92
C SER A 161 -9.38 -20.27 12.80
N GLU A 162 -9.75 -21.42 12.24
CA GLU A 162 -9.97 -22.60 13.07
C GLU A 162 -8.66 -23.39 13.13
N LYS A 163 -8.18 -23.52 14.37
CA LYS A 163 -7.26 -24.54 14.90
C LYS A 163 -5.81 -24.51 14.41
N SER A 164 -5.01 -23.71 15.12
CA SER A 164 -3.78 -24.14 15.84
C SER A 164 -2.71 -23.05 15.81
N LEU A 165 -2.76 -22.12 16.77
CA LEU A 165 -1.63 -21.29 17.15
C LEU A 165 -1.30 -21.60 18.61
N THR A 166 -0.65 -22.74 18.84
CA THR A 166 0.01 -22.98 20.11
C THR A 166 1.13 -21.94 20.25
N SER A 167 0.93 -21.00 21.17
CA SER A 167 1.87 -19.95 21.60
C SER A 167 2.21 -18.87 20.56
N ARG A 168 1.33 -17.87 20.45
CA ARG A 168 1.67 -16.44 20.32
C ARG A 168 0.37 -15.64 20.41
N SER A 169 0.36 -14.57 21.20
CA SER A 169 -0.75 -13.62 21.27
C SER A 169 -0.83 -12.88 19.93
N VAL A 170 -1.53 -13.47 18.97
CA VAL A 170 -1.78 -12.83 17.67
C VAL A 170 -2.71 -11.65 17.92
N LEU A 171 -2.24 -10.46 17.55
CA LEU A 171 -2.92 -9.21 17.82
C LEU A 171 -4.32 -9.23 17.21
N PRO A 172 -5.38 -9.08 18.01
CA PRO A 172 -6.72 -8.88 17.49
C PRO A 172 -6.74 -7.48 16.85
N ASN A 173 -6.70 -7.41 15.52
CA ASN A 173 -7.34 -6.29 14.82
C ASN A 173 -8.59 -6.86 14.16
N GLU A 174 -9.58 -7.12 15.01
CA GLU A 174 -10.72 -8.05 14.85
C GLU A 174 -11.66 -7.80 13.67
N ASN A 175 -11.44 -6.77 12.86
CA ASN A 175 -12.38 -6.37 11.84
C ASN A 175 -11.75 -6.41 10.43
N ARG A 176 -12.43 -7.19 9.58
CA ARG A 176 -12.12 -7.58 8.19
C ARG A 176 -12.08 -6.35 7.28
N ILE A 177 -11.87 -6.52 5.97
CA ILE A 177 -12.27 -5.46 5.03
C ILE A 177 -13.74 -5.09 5.30
N LYS A 178 -14.00 -3.82 5.59
CA LYS A 178 -15.36 -3.27 5.70
C LYS A 178 -15.60 -2.35 4.53
N THR A 179 -16.52 -2.75 3.66
CA THR A 179 -16.94 -1.97 2.51
C THR A 179 -18.12 -1.09 2.89
N PHE A 180 -18.07 0.17 2.48
CA PHE A 180 -19.14 1.14 2.55
C PHE A 180 -19.43 1.66 1.15
N SER A 181 -20.68 1.98 0.86
CA SER A 181 -21.08 2.55 -0.42
C SER A 181 -22.02 3.73 -0.21
N SER A 182 -21.87 4.75 -1.05
CA SER A 182 -22.81 5.86 -1.11
C SER A 182 -24.10 5.44 -1.81
N GLU A 183 -25.13 6.26 -1.67
CA GLU A 183 -26.24 6.24 -2.60
C GLU A 183 -25.76 6.52 -4.04
N GLU A 184 -26.56 6.11 -5.02
CA GLU A 184 -26.27 6.36 -6.42
C GLU A 184 -26.46 7.84 -6.77
N MET A 185 -25.53 8.39 -7.55
CA MET A 185 -25.61 9.73 -8.11
C MET A 185 -25.73 9.66 -9.65
N ASN A 186 -26.60 10.50 -10.23
CA ASN A 186 -26.73 10.60 -11.68
C ASN A 186 -25.85 11.74 -12.21
N VAL A 187 -24.82 11.40 -12.98
CA VAL A 187 -23.89 12.37 -13.59
C VAL A 187 -23.88 12.15 -15.09
N SER A 188 -24.40 13.12 -15.86
CA SER A 188 -24.43 13.08 -17.32
C SER A 188 -25.01 11.77 -17.89
N GLY A 189 -26.10 11.28 -17.29
CA GLY A 189 -26.76 10.03 -17.68
C GLY A 189 -26.09 8.74 -17.18
N SER A 190 -24.91 8.83 -16.54
CA SER A 190 -24.27 7.70 -15.86
C SER A 190 -24.73 7.63 -14.41
N ARG A 191 -25.09 6.41 -13.96
CA ARG A 191 -25.37 6.11 -12.54
C ARG A 191 -24.06 5.73 -11.86
N LEU A 192 -23.57 6.58 -10.98
CA LEU A 192 -22.31 6.41 -10.27
C LEU A 192 -22.56 6.15 -8.78
N ARG A 193 -21.61 5.52 -8.09
CA ARG A 193 -21.55 5.46 -6.63
C ARG A 193 -20.12 5.52 -6.15
N HIS A 194 -19.90 6.04 -4.96
CA HIS A 194 -18.62 5.98 -4.28
C HIS A 194 -18.58 4.73 -3.40
N VAL A 195 -17.51 3.95 -3.49
CA VAL A 195 -17.28 2.76 -2.66
C VAL A 195 -15.96 2.92 -1.93
N VAL A 196 -15.98 2.58 -0.65
CA VAL A 196 -14.84 2.72 0.24
C VAL A 196 -14.61 1.41 0.99
N ASP A 197 -13.41 0.87 0.89
CA ASP A 197 -12.98 -0.31 1.65
C ASP A 197 -12.00 0.13 2.74
N LEU A 198 -12.37 -0.08 4.00
CA LEU A 198 -11.50 0.08 5.16
C LEU A 198 -10.87 -1.27 5.50
N TYR A 199 -9.55 -1.34 5.58
CA TYR A 199 -8.87 -2.60 5.87
C TYR A 199 -7.54 -2.41 6.60
N ASN A 200 -7.08 -3.47 7.24
CA ASN A 200 -5.77 -3.55 7.87
C ASN A 200 -4.82 -4.40 7.02
N GLU A 201 -3.58 -3.93 6.88
CA GLU A 201 -2.46 -4.71 6.41
C GLU A 201 -1.42 -4.83 7.52
N THR A 202 -1.35 -6.00 8.16
CA THR A 202 -0.34 -6.33 9.17
C THR A 202 0.63 -7.35 8.63
N ILE A 203 1.89 -6.97 8.52
CA ILE A 203 2.96 -7.82 7.99
C ILE A 203 3.67 -8.51 9.15
N VAL A 204 3.64 -9.83 9.16
CA VAL A 204 4.40 -10.69 10.06
C VAL A 204 5.48 -11.39 9.26
N LEU A 205 6.74 -11.25 9.68
CA LEU A 205 7.87 -11.98 9.09
C LEU A 205 8.65 -12.61 10.24
N ASN A 206 9.06 -13.87 10.05
CA ASN A 206 9.79 -14.63 11.06
C ASN A 206 9.09 -14.62 12.43
N ASP A 207 7.76 -14.82 12.39
CA ASP A 207 6.85 -14.78 13.55
C ASP A 207 6.87 -13.49 14.40
N ALA A 208 7.44 -12.41 13.88
CA ALA A 208 7.44 -11.09 14.52
C ALA A 208 6.64 -10.11 13.68
N ILE A 209 5.86 -9.26 14.36
CA ILE A 209 5.05 -8.24 13.70
C ILE A 209 5.97 -7.10 13.32
N GLN A 210 6.11 -6.93 12.00
CA GLN A 210 7.03 -5.99 11.41
C GLN A 210 6.37 -4.62 11.23
N THR A 211 5.07 -4.60 10.90
CA THR A 211 4.29 -3.36 10.74
C THR A 211 2.80 -3.67 10.71
N SER A 212 1.97 -2.71 11.12
CA SER A 212 0.51 -2.77 11.00
C SER A 212 -0.01 -1.42 10.57
N LYS A 213 -0.81 -1.39 9.50
CA LYS A 213 -1.31 -0.16 8.88
C LYS A 213 -2.79 -0.29 8.53
N MET A 214 -3.51 0.82 8.70
CA MET A 214 -4.88 0.97 8.30
C MET A 214 -4.94 1.74 6.99
N PHE A 215 -5.65 1.18 6.02
CA PHE A 215 -5.81 1.76 4.71
C PHE A 215 -7.28 1.98 4.39
N LEU A 216 -7.52 3.05 3.62
CA LEU A 216 -8.81 3.35 3.05
C LEU A 216 -8.69 3.34 1.53
N ARG A 217 -9.31 2.37 0.88
CA ARG A 217 -9.36 2.29 -0.58
C ARG A 217 -10.65 2.91 -1.09
N SER A 218 -10.53 3.93 -1.93
CA SER A 218 -11.62 4.72 -2.50
C SER A 218 -11.75 4.43 -3.98
N THR A 219 -12.89 3.90 -4.40
CA THR A 219 -13.21 3.58 -5.80
C THR A 219 -14.51 4.26 -6.20
N LEU A 220 -14.50 4.98 -7.33
CA LEU A 220 -15.72 5.42 -7.97
C LEU A 220 -16.18 4.33 -8.93
N GLN A 221 -17.47 3.99 -8.89
CA GLN A 221 -18.04 2.94 -9.73
C GLN A 221 -19.18 3.49 -10.56
N TYR A 222 -19.36 2.98 -11.78
CA TYR A 222 -20.53 3.21 -12.61
C TYR A 222 -21.31 1.92 -12.83
N ARG A 223 -22.62 2.06 -12.99
CA ARG A 223 -23.52 0.94 -13.26
C ARG A 223 -23.53 0.63 -14.75
N SER A 224 -23.12 -0.57 -15.12
CA SER A 224 -23.14 -1.09 -16.50
C SER A 224 -24.23 -2.16 -16.59
N CYS A 225 -25.24 -1.97 -17.42
CA CYS A 225 -26.33 -2.94 -17.58
C CYS A 225 -26.33 -3.55 -18.98
N SER A 226 -26.36 -4.88 -19.05
CA SER A 226 -26.76 -5.65 -20.23
C SER A 226 -28.24 -6.00 -20.15
N THR A 227 -28.79 -6.63 -21.19
CA THR A 227 -30.19 -7.08 -21.26
C THR A 227 -30.63 -7.94 -20.07
N PHE A 228 -29.69 -8.66 -19.44
CA PHE A 228 -30.00 -9.65 -18.39
C PHE A 228 -29.40 -9.32 -17.02
N ARG A 229 -28.48 -8.35 -16.94
CA ARG A 229 -27.76 -8.08 -15.68
C ARG A 229 -27.17 -6.68 -15.62
N CYS A 230 -27.17 -6.08 -14.43
CA CYS A 230 -26.33 -4.93 -14.13
C CYS A 230 -25.12 -5.34 -13.29
N THR A 231 -23.95 -4.80 -13.62
CA THR A 231 -22.71 -4.94 -12.87
C THR A 231 -22.12 -3.57 -12.57
N TRP A 232 -21.34 -3.47 -11.51
CA TRP A 232 -20.61 -2.26 -11.17
C TRP A 232 -19.20 -2.35 -11.75
N LYS A 233 -18.77 -1.29 -12.42
CA LYS A 233 -17.45 -1.18 -13.04
C LYS A 233 -16.75 0.07 -12.55
N GLU A 234 -15.43 0.06 -12.55
CA GLU A 234 -14.65 1.22 -12.12
C GLU A 234 -14.85 2.40 -13.07
N ALA A 235 -15.13 3.57 -12.49
CA ALA A 235 -15.31 4.82 -13.21
C ALA A 235 -14.06 5.69 -13.07
N PHE A 236 -13.59 6.24 -14.19
CA PHE A 236 -12.38 7.08 -14.25
C PHE A 236 -12.69 8.57 -14.27
N ASN A 237 -13.88 8.98 -13.85
CA ASN A 237 -14.22 10.39 -13.69
C ASN A 237 -13.26 11.04 -12.69
N LEU A 238 -12.81 12.25 -13.04
CA LEU A 238 -12.01 13.09 -12.16
C LEU A 238 -12.86 13.49 -10.94
N ARG A 239 -12.37 13.24 -9.73
CA ARG A 239 -13.10 13.50 -8.49
C ARG A 239 -12.19 14.01 -7.39
N ASN A 240 -12.77 14.77 -6.46
CA ASN A 240 -12.13 15.14 -5.22
C ASN A 240 -12.67 14.24 -4.09
N VAL A 241 -11.78 13.80 -3.22
CA VAL A 241 -12.08 13.02 -2.02
C VAL A 241 -11.63 13.82 -0.81
N ILE A 242 -12.54 14.06 0.13
CA ILE A 242 -12.28 14.79 1.36
C ILE A 242 -12.85 13.99 2.52
N SER A 243 -12.09 13.81 3.59
CA SER A 243 -12.59 13.21 4.82
C SER A 243 -12.47 14.18 6.00
N ASN A 244 -13.33 13.98 6.98
CA ASN A 244 -13.24 14.62 8.28
C ASN A 244 -13.46 13.57 9.36
N PHE A 245 -12.41 12.81 9.66
CA PHE A 245 -12.48 11.72 10.61
C PHE A 245 -12.31 12.24 12.04
N CYS A 246 -13.02 11.64 12.99
CA CYS A 246 -12.70 11.82 14.40
C CYS A 246 -11.29 11.30 14.67
N GLU A 247 -10.47 12.08 15.37
CA GLU A 247 -9.20 11.65 15.96
C GLU A 247 -9.42 10.76 17.20
N CYS A 248 -10.31 9.77 17.08
CA CYS A 248 -10.72 8.86 18.13
C CYS A 248 -9.69 7.72 18.35
N THR A 249 -8.43 7.92 17.97
CA THR A 249 -7.41 6.86 17.97
C THR A 249 -7.03 6.42 19.37
N SER A 250 -6.93 5.11 19.55
CA SER A 250 -6.41 4.51 20.76
C SER A 250 -4.87 4.53 20.79
N GLY A 251 -4.28 4.51 21.99
CA GLY A 251 -2.89 4.95 22.24
C GLY A 251 -1.77 4.27 21.45
N GLY A 252 -2.00 3.11 20.82
CA GLY A 252 -1.01 2.43 19.98
C GLY A 252 -0.99 2.87 18.51
N TRP A 253 -2.02 3.56 18.02
CA TRP A 253 -2.14 3.99 16.63
C TRP A 253 -1.61 5.42 16.42
N SER A 254 -1.13 5.71 15.21
CA SER A 254 -0.84 7.07 14.79
C SER A 254 -2.11 7.87 14.64
N LEU A 255 -1.98 9.20 14.75
CA LEU A 255 -3.06 10.12 14.41
C LEU A 255 -3.65 9.73 13.05
N ILE A 256 -4.97 9.81 12.96
CA ILE A 256 -5.67 9.53 11.71
C ILE A 256 -5.39 10.66 10.74
N SER A 257 -4.82 10.32 9.58
CA SER A 257 -4.65 11.28 8.50
C SER A 257 -5.99 11.57 7.85
N ASN A 258 -6.38 12.85 7.82
CA ASN A 258 -7.48 13.28 6.96
C ASN A 258 -7.06 13.20 5.49
N ILE A 259 -7.99 12.77 4.65
CA ILE A 259 -7.84 12.66 3.21
C ILE A 259 -8.34 13.98 2.62
N SER A 260 -7.53 14.61 1.78
CA SER A 260 -7.94 15.77 1.00
C SER A 260 -7.17 15.80 -0.31
N THR A 261 -7.87 15.56 -1.41
CA THR A 261 -7.29 15.65 -2.75
C THR A 261 -7.56 17.03 -3.32
N ILE A 262 -6.54 17.90 -3.34
CA ILE A 262 -6.63 19.26 -3.91
C ILE A 262 -6.70 19.19 -5.44
N ASN A 263 -5.89 18.30 -6.02
CA ASN A 263 -5.96 17.94 -7.43
C ASN A 263 -6.86 16.71 -7.56
N GLY A 264 -7.81 16.75 -8.51
CA GLY A 264 -8.72 15.64 -8.73
C GLY A 264 -7.98 14.33 -9.04
N VAL A 265 -8.54 13.23 -8.58
CA VAL A 265 -8.02 11.87 -8.77
C VAL A 265 -8.97 11.04 -9.63
N THR A 266 -8.44 10.03 -10.32
CA THR A 266 -9.21 9.07 -11.13
C THR A 266 -8.91 7.63 -10.70
N GLY A 267 -9.78 6.70 -11.06
CA GLY A 267 -9.62 5.29 -10.70
C GLY A 267 -9.56 5.05 -9.18
N THR A 268 -9.10 3.89 -8.77
CA THR A 268 -8.98 3.48 -7.38
C THR A 268 -7.80 4.17 -6.73
N GLN A 269 -8.02 4.74 -5.54
CA GLN A 269 -6.98 5.38 -4.73
C GLN A 269 -6.90 4.70 -3.37
N THR A 270 -5.69 4.42 -2.90
CA THR A 270 -5.45 3.84 -1.56
C THR A 270 -4.79 4.88 -0.67
N TYR A 271 -5.41 5.20 0.46
CA TYR A 271 -4.90 6.16 1.43
C TYR A 271 -4.46 5.45 2.70
N LEU A 272 -3.24 5.72 3.17
CA LEU A 272 -2.83 5.38 4.53
C LEU A 272 -3.53 6.33 5.51
N ILE A 273 -4.38 5.78 6.38
CA ILE A 273 -5.10 6.57 7.38
C ILE A 273 -4.48 6.45 8.77
N SER A 274 -3.81 5.35 9.10
CA SER A 274 -3.07 5.22 10.37
C SER A 274 -2.04 4.10 10.31
N SER A 275 -1.00 4.19 11.15
CA SER A 275 0.02 3.17 11.36
C SER A 275 0.18 2.88 12.84
N TRP A 276 0.44 1.63 13.19
CA TRP A 276 0.80 1.27 14.56
C TRP A 276 2.15 1.89 14.92
N ARG A 277 2.24 2.60 16.06
CA ARG A 277 3.39 3.40 16.47
C ARG A 277 4.50 2.60 17.13
N LEU A 278 4.13 1.55 17.87
CA LEU A 278 5.07 0.81 18.72
C LEU A 278 5.50 -0.47 18.01
N LEU A 279 6.65 -0.43 17.35
CA LEU A 279 7.26 -1.59 16.69
C LEU A 279 8.56 -2.02 17.41
N PRO A 280 8.83 -3.34 17.52
CA PRO A 280 7.89 -4.43 17.25
C PRO A 280 6.70 -4.35 18.20
N ALA A 281 5.51 -4.72 17.72
CA ALA A 281 4.33 -4.72 18.56
C ALA A 281 4.59 -5.63 19.79
N PRO A 282 4.22 -5.20 21.00
CA PRO A 282 4.56 -5.95 22.20
C PRO A 282 3.96 -7.35 22.14
N ALA A 283 4.81 -8.37 22.19
CA ALA A 283 4.42 -9.78 22.18
C ALA A 283 3.82 -10.26 23.52
N HIS A 284 3.57 -9.35 24.47
CA HIS A 284 3.16 -9.68 25.82
C HIS A 284 1.63 -9.58 25.97
N PRO A 285 0.96 -10.62 26.52
CA PRO A 285 -0.50 -10.62 26.73
C PRO A 285 -0.99 -9.53 27.70
N ASP A 286 -0.10 -8.95 28.51
CA ASP A 286 -0.44 -7.95 29.53
C ASP A 286 -0.41 -6.49 29.06
N ILE A 287 0.01 -6.24 27.81
CA ILE A 287 -0.07 -4.91 27.23
C ILE A 287 -1.42 -4.80 26.53
N LEU A 288 -2.31 -3.97 27.09
CA LEU A 288 -3.63 -3.67 26.53
C LEU A 288 -3.47 -3.18 25.09
N TYR A 289 -3.67 -4.10 24.15
CA TYR A 289 -3.68 -3.78 22.74
C TYR A 289 -4.99 -3.09 22.44
N THR A 290 -4.91 -1.91 21.84
CA THR A 290 -6.11 -1.13 21.57
C THR A 290 -6.51 -1.24 20.11
N ASN A 291 -7.75 -1.67 19.86
CA ASN A 291 -8.32 -1.74 18.52
C ASN A 291 -8.23 -0.38 17.82
N PHE A 292 -8.07 -0.42 16.49
CA PHE A 292 -8.19 0.78 15.68
C PHE A 292 -9.64 1.24 15.68
N ILE A 293 -9.87 2.53 15.93
CA ILE A 293 -11.20 3.14 15.94
C ILE A 293 -11.19 4.33 15.01
N ILE A 294 -12.17 4.40 14.10
CA ILE A 294 -12.39 5.54 13.23
C ILE A 294 -13.90 5.77 13.04
N SER A 295 -14.29 7.04 13.04
CA SER A 295 -15.63 7.45 12.67
C SER A 295 -15.60 8.79 11.95
N GLY A 296 -16.56 9.03 11.05
CA GLY A 296 -16.74 10.32 10.40
C GLY A 296 -16.94 10.22 8.88
N PRO A 297 -17.32 11.34 8.24
CA PRO A 297 -17.66 11.36 6.83
C PRO A 297 -16.43 11.29 5.92
N ILE A 298 -16.60 10.58 4.82
CA ILE A 298 -15.79 10.74 3.60
C ILE A 298 -16.70 11.17 2.45
N THR A 299 -16.34 12.27 1.81
CA THR A 299 -17.11 12.90 0.74
C THR A 299 -16.37 12.79 -0.58
N CYS A 300 -17.10 12.41 -1.63
CA CYS A 300 -16.63 12.33 -3.00
C CYS A 300 -17.42 13.28 -3.89
N SER A 301 -16.72 14.19 -4.56
CA SER A 301 -17.31 15.19 -5.46
C SER A 301 -16.71 15.07 -6.86
N ILE A 302 -17.54 14.89 -7.89
CA ILE A 302 -17.07 14.79 -9.28
C ILE A 302 -16.68 16.18 -9.79
N VAL A 303 -15.45 16.32 -10.31
CA VAL A 303 -14.96 17.60 -10.83
C VAL A 303 -15.71 17.96 -12.11
N GLY A 304 -16.24 19.18 -12.18
CA GLY A 304 -16.99 19.67 -13.34
C GLY A 304 -18.43 19.18 -13.45
N ALA A 305 -18.94 18.43 -12.47
CA ALA A 305 -20.35 18.07 -12.38
C ALA A 305 -21.11 19.07 -11.50
N SER A 306 -22.36 19.38 -11.86
CA SER A 306 -23.27 20.22 -11.06
C SER A 306 -24.00 19.44 -9.96
N VAL A 307 -23.56 18.22 -9.66
CA VAL A 307 -24.17 17.32 -8.68
C VAL A 307 -23.46 17.52 -7.32
N PRO A 308 -24.19 17.67 -6.21
CA PRO A 308 -23.56 17.72 -4.89
C PRO A 308 -22.72 16.47 -4.63
N GLY A 309 -21.62 16.62 -3.90
CA GLY A 309 -20.80 15.48 -3.49
C GLY A 309 -21.60 14.48 -2.67
N VAL A 310 -21.29 13.20 -2.82
CA VAL A 310 -21.87 12.15 -1.98
C VAL A 310 -21.00 11.94 -0.75
N SER A 311 -21.62 11.71 0.40
CA SER A 311 -20.92 11.44 1.64
C SER A 311 -21.25 10.05 2.17
N ILE A 312 -20.26 9.41 2.78
CA ILE A 312 -20.37 8.11 3.44
C ILE A 312 -19.87 8.30 4.87
N ASP A 313 -20.71 8.01 5.85
CA ASP A 313 -20.28 7.98 7.25
C ASP A 313 -19.57 6.67 7.55
N LEU A 314 -18.24 6.74 7.72
CA LEU A 314 -17.46 5.59 8.12
C LEU A 314 -17.60 5.36 9.62
N SER A 315 -17.64 4.10 10.02
CA SER A 315 -17.60 3.69 11.41
C SER A 315 -16.90 2.35 11.57
N TRP A 316 -15.89 2.30 12.44
CA TRP A 316 -15.16 1.10 12.77
C TRP A 316 -14.72 1.20 14.24
N TYR A 317 -15.10 0.21 15.02
CA TYR A 317 -14.87 0.11 16.46
C TYR A 317 -14.28 -1.25 16.80
#